data_AF-A0A5C7R8W8-F1
#
_entry.id   AF-A0A5C7R8W8-F1
#
_cell.length_a   1.000
_cell.length_b   1.000
_cell.length_c   1.000
_cell.angle_alpha   90.00
_cell.angle_beta   90.00
_cell.angle_gamma   90.00
#
_symmetry.space_group_name_H-M   'P 1'
#
loop_
_entity.id
_entity.type
_entity.pdbx_description
1 polymer ?
#
loop_
_entity_poly.entity_id
_entity_poly.type
_entity_poly.pdbx_seq_one_letter_code
_entity_poly.pdbx_strand_id
1 'polypeptide(L)' 'MLPKNPLGRAMYRKLKVYAGAEHNHQAQQPLVLEIKGKE' A
#
# COMPACT_ATOMS: atom_id res chain seq x y z
N MET A 1 -13.03 -3.92 0.35
CA MET A 1 -11.90 -3.19 -0.27
C MET A 1 -12.40 -1.89 -0.89
N LEU A 2 -11.50 -1.02 -1.37
CA LEU A 2 -11.71 0.43 -1.58
C LEU A 2 -13.11 0.86 -2.10
N PRO A 3 -13.63 2.04 -1.67
CA PRO A 3 -14.94 2.53 -2.10
C PRO A 3 -14.99 2.84 -3.61
N LYS A 4 -16.14 2.64 -4.26
CA LYS A 4 -16.31 2.86 -5.70
C LYS A 4 -16.70 4.31 -6.03
N ASN A 5 -15.83 5.25 -5.69
CA ASN A 5 -16.07 6.68 -5.88
C ASN A 5 -14.74 7.45 -6.16
N PRO A 6 -14.77 8.77 -6.39
CA PRO A 6 -13.55 9.55 -6.65
C PRO A 6 -12.50 9.43 -5.53
N LEU A 7 -12.93 9.37 -4.27
CA LEU A 7 -12.03 9.15 -3.12
C LEU A 7 -11.33 7.79 -3.21
N GLY A 8 -12.06 6.72 -3.52
CA GLY A 8 -11.46 5.40 -3.70
C GLY A 8 -10.46 5.35 -4.85
N ARG A 9 -10.72 6.07 -5.94
CA ARG A 9 -9.74 6.24 -7.03
C ARG A 9 -8.49 6.98 -6.56
N ALA A 10 -8.61 7.96 -5.67
CA ALA A 10 -7.46 8.64 -5.06
C ALA A 10 -6.69 7.71 -4.11
N MET A 11 -7.40 6.92 -3.29
CA MET A 11 -6.79 5.91 -2.40
C MET A 11 -6.01 4.86 -3.20
N TYR A 12 -6.58 4.36 -4.30
CA TYR A 12 -5.95 3.37 -5.17
C TYR A 12 -4.56 3.80 -5.65
N ARG A 13 -4.37 5.08 -5.99
CA ARG A 13 -3.07 5.60 -6.47
C ARG A 13 -1.94 5.53 -5.42
N LYS A 14 -2.28 5.46 -4.13
CA LYS A 14 -1.32 5.34 -3.03
C LYS A 14 -0.80 3.91 -2.85
N LEU A 15 -1.50 2.91 -3.36
CA LEU A 15 -1.05 1.52 -3.33
C LEU A 15 0.03 1.31 -4.40
N LYS A 16 1.20 0.82 -3.99
CA LYS A 16 2.34 0.52 -4.85
C LYS A 16 2.64 -0.98 -4.72
N VAL A 17 2.58 -1.70 -5.84
CA VAL A 17 2.77 -3.16 -5.88
C VAL A 17 3.97 -3.46 -6.76
N TYR A 18 4.86 -4.32 -6.26
CA TYR A 18 6.05 -4.79 -6.95
C TYR A 18 5.98 -6.30 -7.05
N ALA A 19 6.36 -6.86 -8.20
CA ALA A 19 6.33 -8.31 -8.41
C ALA A 19 7.50 -9.04 -7.73
N GLY A 20 8.62 -8.34 -7.52
CA GLY A 20 9.80 -8.87 -6.83
C GLY A 20 9.89 -8.42 -5.37
N ALA A 21 10.96 -8.84 -4.69
CA ALA A 21 11.21 -8.51 -3.28
C ALA A 21 11.64 -7.04 -3.06
N GLU A 22 12.10 -6.36 -4.11
CA GLU A 22 12.69 -5.02 -4.03
C GLU A 22 11.73 -3.90 -4.50
N HIS A 23 11.88 -2.70 -3.94
CA HIS A 23 11.18 -1.49 -4.38
C HIS A 23 12.08 -0.25 -4.37
N ASN A 24 11.83 0.70 -5.28
CA ASN A 24 12.63 1.93 -5.42
C ASN A 24 12.29 3.04 -4.40
N HIS A 25 11.55 2.73 -3.33
CA HIS A 25 11.07 3.70 -2.33
C HIS A 25 11.95 3.83 -1.08
N GLN A 26 13.26 3.72 -1.22
CA GLN A 26 14.19 3.79 -0.09
C GLN A 26 14.25 5.19 0.52
N ALA A 27 14.11 6.25 -0.29
CA ALA A 27 14.13 7.63 0.17
C ALA A 27 12.96 7.98 1.12
N GLN A 28 11.84 7.25 1.04
CA GLN A 28 10.67 7.46 1.88
C GLN A 28 10.81 6.84 3.27
N GLN A 29 11.87 6.06 3.53
CA GLN A 29 12.10 5.35 4.80
C GLN A 29 10.85 4.56 5.26
N PRO A 30 10.38 3.57 4.46
CA PRO A 30 9.15 2.86 4.75
C PRO A 30 9.25 2.07 6.05
N LEU A 31 8.15 2.04 6.81
CA LEU A 31 8.02 1.25 8.03
C LEU A 31 7.38 -0.09 7.72
N VAL A 32 7.86 -1.14 8.38
CA VAL A 32 7.28 -2.48 8.30
C VAL A 32 5.90 -2.46 8.94
N LEU A 33 4.90 -2.98 8.22
CA LEU A 33 3.53 -3.12 8.70
C LEU A 33 3.33 -4.55 9.23
N GLU A 34 3.31 -4.71 10.54
CA GLU A 34 2.95 -5.96 11.20
C GLU A 34 1.43 -6.18 11.14
N ILE A 35 0.99 -7.26 10.49
CA ILE A 35 -0.43 -7.60 10.39
C ILE A 35 -0.82 -8.49 11.57
N LYS A 36 -1.52 -7.93 12.56
CA LYS A 36 -2.18 -8.72 13.60
C LYS A 36 -3.43 -9.36 13.00
N GLY A 37 -3.47 -10.69 12.92
CA GLY A 37 -4.63 -11.45 12.43
C GLY A 37 -5.88 -11.17 13.25
N LYS A 38 -7.06 -11.40 12.66
CA LYS A 38 -8.32 -11.41 13.39
C LYS A 38 -8.42 -12.72 14.18
N GLU A 39 -8.49 -12.63 15.50
CA GLU A 39 -9.18 -13.63 16.32
C GLU A 39 -10.70 -13.53 16.09
#